data_AF-A0A7S1SX88-F1
#
_entry.id   AF-A0A7S1SX88-F1
#
_cell.length_a   1.000
_cell.length_b   1.000
_cell.length_c   1.000
_cell.angle_alpha   90.00
_cell.angle_beta   90.00
_cell.angle_gamma   90.00
#
_symmetry.space_group_name_H-M   'P 1'
#
loop_
_entity.id
_entity.type
_entity.pdbx_description
1 polymer ?
#
loop_
_entity_poly.entity_id
_entity_poly.type
_entity_poly.pdbx_seq_one_letter_code
_entity_poly.pdbx_strand_id
1 'polypeptide(L)'
;APEDETGLPWPQGGVAAFAPPRMMRPRRDAWLVSASMHILDCPTGVSDALSERLGWAAPPSGSVLAAQLLELGKAFPSGTVREVLEAKHLGSVAEKLYSLLAAYIGQPEEDIIRIVLDGSACIWVGSGFSVALGCALSGEGADYRPFLHQVPSAVAAHAKLVELLGVPEYFQELSFRAALARRGAGSRLAEQLGEEEVKAAVAMVNAALEARQEGQA
;
A
#
# COMPACT_ATOMS: atom_id res chain seq x y z
N ALA A 1 -4.04 -23.91 9.47
CA ALA A 1 -3.25 -23.24 8.42
C ALA A 1 -1.87 -23.00 9.01
N PRO A 2 -0.77 -23.09 8.24
CA PRO A 2 0.53 -22.70 8.78
C PRO A 2 0.42 -21.24 9.24
N GLU A 3 1.01 -20.95 10.40
CA GLU A 3 0.80 -19.71 11.17
C GLU A 3 1.27 -18.44 10.42
N ASP A 4 1.99 -18.58 9.30
CA ASP A 4 2.55 -17.50 8.47
C ASP A 4 1.60 -16.90 7.41
N GLU A 5 0.36 -17.39 7.30
CA GLU A 5 -0.58 -16.98 6.23
C GLU A 5 -1.82 -16.21 6.71
N THR A 6 -1.91 -15.96 8.01
CA THR A 6 -2.97 -15.12 8.58
C THR A 6 -2.82 -13.70 8.05
N GLY A 7 -3.70 -13.31 7.12
CA GLY A 7 -3.73 -11.97 6.53
C GLY A 7 -3.42 -11.89 5.03
N LEU A 8 -3.12 -13.02 4.37
CA LEU A 8 -3.06 -13.04 2.91
C LEU A 8 -4.44 -12.74 2.30
N PRO A 9 -4.51 -11.88 1.26
CA PRO A 9 -5.77 -11.51 0.62
C PRO A 9 -6.25 -12.61 -0.34
N TRP A 10 -6.75 -13.72 0.20
CA TRP A 10 -7.28 -14.80 -0.63
C TRP A 10 -8.53 -14.37 -1.40
N PRO A 11 -8.69 -14.78 -2.68
CA PRO A 11 -9.86 -14.44 -3.47
C PRO A 11 -11.13 -14.98 -2.82
N GLN A 12 -12.14 -14.12 -2.70
CA GLN A 12 -13.43 -14.50 -2.11
C GLN A 12 -14.25 -15.28 -3.13
N GLY A 13 -14.17 -16.61 -3.08
CA GLY A 13 -14.91 -17.51 -3.97
C GLY A 13 -14.33 -18.91 -3.95
N GLY A 14 -15.16 -19.92 -4.26
CA GLY A 14 -14.69 -21.30 -4.38
C GLY A 14 -13.58 -21.42 -5.42
N VAL A 15 -12.38 -21.76 -4.97
CA VAL A 15 -11.21 -21.90 -5.84
C VAL A 15 -11.36 -23.18 -6.64
N ALA A 16 -11.23 -23.12 -7.97
CA ALA A 16 -11.17 -24.32 -8.79
C ALA A 16 -10.06 -25.24 -8.26
N ALA A 17 -10.37 -26.53 -8.09
CA ALA A 17 -9.43 -27.51 -7.53
C ALA A 17 -8.14 -27.66 -8.36
N PHE A 18 -8.17 -27.23 -9.62
CA PHE A 18 -7.03 -27.28 -10.54
C PHE A 18 -6.93 -25.99 -11.35
N ALA A 19 -5.70 -25.54 -11.57
CA ALA A 19 -5.37 -24.41 -12.43
C ALA A 19 -4.21 -24.81 -13.37
N PRO A 20 -4.05 -24.16 -14.53
CA PRO A 20 -2.87 -24.36 -15.37
C PRO A 20 -1.61 -23.73 -14.72
N PRO A 21 -0.39 -24.22 -15.01
CA PRO A 21 0.86 -23.69 -14.43
C PRO A 21 1.02 -22.17 -14.53
N ARG A 22 0.56 -21.55 -15.62
CA ARG A 22 0.59 -20.09 -15.83
C ARG A 22 -0.29 -19.26 -14.89
N MET A 23 -1.29 -19.89 -14.25
CA MET A 23 -2.22 -19.25 -13.29
C MET A 23 -1.93 -19.67 -11.85
N MET A 24 -0.84 -20.39 -11.61
CA MET A 24 -0.41 -20.78 -10.28
C MET A 24 0.99 -20.29 -9.97
N ARG A 25 1.28 -20.17 -8.67
CA ARG A 25 2.60 -19.84 -8.15
C ARG A 25 2.94 -20.71 -6.95
N PRO A 26 4.24 -20.96 -6.70
CA PRO A 26 4.70 -21.59 -5.47
C PRO A 26 4.30 -20.80 -4.22
N ARG A 27 4.19 -21.49 -3.08
CA ARG A 27 3.81 -20.89 -1.78
C ARG A 27 4.68 -19.71 -1.35
N ARG A 28 5.98 -19.72 -1.69
CA ARG A 28 6.91 -18.61 -1.41
C ARG A 28 6.50 -17.28 -2.06
N ASP A 29 5.69 -17.31 -3.12
CA ASP A 29 5.23 -16.12 -3.83
C ASP A 29 3.84 -15.67 -3.36
N ALA A 30 3.24 -16.33 -2.34
CA ALA A 30 1.86 -16.07 -1.93
C ALA A 30 1.61 -14.60 -1.57
N TRP A 31 2.54 -13.95 -0.87
CA TRP A 31 2.47 -12.53 -0.53
C TRP A 31 2.52 -11.58 -1.74
N LEU A 32 2.93 -12.08 -2.92
CA LEU A 32 3.02 -11.30 -4.17
C LEU A 32 1.83 -11.50 -5.10
N VAL A 33 1.07 -12.60 -4.96
CA VAL A 33 0.12 -13.03 -6.01
C VAL A 33 -1.19 -13.64 -5.51
N SER A 34 -1.32 -13.90 -4.20
CA SER A 34 -2.47 -14.63 -3.62
C SER A 34 -3.84 -14.02 -3.94
N ALA A 35 -3.93 -12.71 -4.18
CA ALA A 35 -5.16 -12.02 -4.55
C ALA A 35 -5.75 -12.46 -5.89
N SER A 36 -4.92 -12.96 -6.81
CA SER A 36 -5.36 -13.22 -8.19
C SER A 36 -4.80 -14.51 -8.81
N MET A 37 -3.88 -15.20 -8.15
CA MET A 37 -3.30 -16.47 -8.63
C MET A 37 -3.54 -17.61 -7.64
N HIS A 38 -3.52 -18.84 -8.15
CA HIS A 38 -3.58 -20.03 -7.32
C HIS A 38 -2.24 -20.30 -6.65
N ILE A 39 -2.26 -20.70 -5.38
CA ILE A 39 -1.04 -21.07 -4.66
C ILE A 39 -0.92 -22.58 -4.63
N LEU A 40 0.22 -23.08 -5.10
CA LEU A 40 0.51 -24.51 -5.12
C LEU A 40 0.68 -25.04 -3.70
N ASP A 41 -0.16 -26.00 -3.33
CA ASP A 41 -0.03 -26.75 -2.08
C ASP A 41 0.92 -27.94 -2.26
N CYS A 42 2.23 -27.68 -2.23
CA CYS A 42 3.26 -28.71 -2.32
C CYS A 42 4.04 -28.80 -0.99
N PRO A 43 3.87 -29.86 -0.20
CA PRO A 43 4.51 -30.00 1.13
C PRO A 43 6.04 -30.05 1.06
N THR A 44 6.60 -30.60 -0.02
CA THR A 44 8.05 -30.76 -0.20
C THR A 44 8.71 -29.55 -0.87
N GLY A 45 7.94 -28.47 -1.11
CA GLY A 45 8.41 -27.29 -1.83
C GLY A 45 8.53 -27.50 -3.33
N VAL A 46 9.08 -26.51 -4.03
CA VAL A 46 9.23 -26.50 -5.49
C VAL A 46 10.69 -26.31 -5.84
N SER A 47 11.26 -27.21 -6.63
CA SER A 47 12.64 -27.09 -7.10
C SER A 47 12.82 -25.95 -8.11
N ASP A 48 14.04 -25.41 -8.20
CA ASP A 48 14.34 -24.32 -9.12
C ASP A 48 14.18 -24.75 -10.58
N ALA A 49 14.67 -25.95 -10.92
CA ALA A 49 14.49 -26.53 -12.26
C ALA A 49 13.00 -26.63 -12.67
N LEU A 50 12.12 -26.99 -11.73
CA LEU A 50 10.68 -27.01 -12.00
C LEU A 50 10.11 -25.59 -12.16
N SER A 51 10.57 -24.66 -11.32
CA SER A 51 10.17 -23.25 -11.36
C SER A 51 10.55 -22.61 -12.70
N GLU A 52 11.73 -22.90 -13.23
CA GLU A 52 12.17 -22.43 -14.55
C GLU A 52 11.31 -23.02 -15.67
N ARG A 53 11.08 -24.34 -15.65
CA ARG A 53 10.32 -25.05 -16.70
C ARG A 53 8.86 -24.61 -16.77
N LEU A 54 8.26 -24.26 -15.64
CA LEU A 54 6.87 -23.80 -15.55
C LEU A 54 6.73 -22.28 -15.61
N GLY A 55 7.85 -21.54 -15.73
CA GLY A 55 7.86 -20.08 -15.83
C GLY A 55 7.64 -19.35 -14.50
N TRP A 56 7.65 -20.06 -13.37
CA TRP A 56 7.50 -19.46 -12.03
C TRP A 56 8.72 -18.69 -11.57
N ALA A 57 9.88 -18.88 -12.21
CA ALA A 57 11.06 -18.05 -11.97
C ALA A 57 10.91 -16.62 -12.54
N ALA A 58 10.04 -16.41 -13.53
CA ALA A 58 9.78 -15.09 -14.10
C ALA A 58 8.90 -14.25 -13.16
N PRO A 59 9.08 -12.92 -13.10
CA PRO A 59 8.25 -12.04 -12.29
C PRO A 59 6.77 -12.13 -12.69
N PRO A 60 5.81 -11.95 -11.75
CA PRO A 60 4.39 -11.84 -12.09
C PRO A 60 4.12 -10.60 -12.95
N SER A 61 3.03 -10.62 -13.72
CA SER A 61 2.63 -9.48 -14.56
C SER A 61 2.27 -8.26 -13.71
N GLY A 62 2.38 -7.06 -14.30
CA GLY A 62 2.04 -5.81 -13.59
C GLY A 62 0.63 -5.81 -13.02
N SER A 63 -0.34 -6.38 -13.74
CA SER A 63 -1.74 -6.52 -13.31
C SER A 63 -1.91 -7.36 -12.04
N VAL A 64 -1.17 -8.47 -11.92
CA VAL A 64 -1.24 -9.37 -10.76
C VAL A 64 -0.66 -8.69 -9.53
N LEU A 65 0.48 -8.02 -9.69
CA LEU A 65 1.14 -7.27 -8.63
C LEU A 65 0.29 -6.09 -8.15
N ALA A 66 -0.34 -5.36 -9.08
CA ALA A 66 -1.24 -4.25 -8.75
C ALA A 66 -2.47 -4.74 -7.98
N ALA A 67 -3.09 -5.84 -8.42
CA ALA A 67 -4.21 -6.46 -7.71
C ALA A 67 -3.81 -6.94 -6.31
N GLN A 68 -2.62 -7.53 -6.15
CA GLN A 68 -2.10 -7.92 -4.85
C GLN A 68 -1.96 -6.73 -3.92
N LEU A 69 -1.32 -5.65 -4.38
CA LEU A 69 -1.12 -4.44 -3.58
C LEU A 69 -2.44 -3.78 -3.21
N LEU A 70 -3.41 -3.75 -4.13
CA LEU A 70 -4.76 -3.25 -3.87
C LEU A 70 -5.46 -4.01 -2.75
N GLU A 71 -5.44 -5.34 -2.79
CA GLU A 71 -6.11 -6.15 -1.77
C GLU A 71 -5.37 -6.14 -0.42
N LEU A 72 -4.04 -6.08 -0.41
CA LEU A 72 -3.27 -5.82 0.82
C LEU A 72 -3.65 -4.46 1.42
N GLY A 73 -3.87 -3.45 0.57
CA GLY A 73 -4.35 -2.14 0.96
C GLY A 73 -5.69 -2.17 1.71
N LYS A 74 -6.61 -3.02 1.26
CA LYS A 74 -7.92 -3.24 1.89
C LYS A 74 -7.82 -4.06 3.17
N ALA A 75 -6.95 -5.07 3.19
CA ALA A 75 -6.76 -5.96 4.33
C ALA A 75 -6.04 -5.26 5.51
N PHE A 76 -5.09 -4.37 5.22
CA PHE A 76 -4.29 -3.68 6.22
C PHE A 76 -4.34 -2.15 6.07
N PRO A 77 -5.49 -1.51 6.38
CA PRO A 77 -5.56 -0.04 6.42
C PRO A 77 -4.56 0.56 7.40
N SER A 78 -4.13 1.80 7.16
CA SER A 78 -3.24 2.55 8.06
C SER A 78 -3.76 2.57 9.50
N GLY A 79 -2.91 2.16 10.45
CA GLY A 79 -3.24 2.10 11.88
C GLY A 79 -3.73 0.73 12.36
N THR A 80 -3.95 -0.23 11.47
CA THR A 80 -4.31 -1.61 11.81
C THR A 80 -3.13 -2.40 12.35
N VAL A 81 -1.94 -2.23 11.75
CA VAL A 81 -0.74 -2.99 12.12
C VAL A 81 -0.10 -2.35 13.36
N ARG A 82 -0.18 -3.04 14.50
CA ARG A 82 0.37 -2.57 15.78
C ARG A 82 1.65 -3.32 16.18
N GLU A 83 1.79 -4.55 15.71
CA GLU A 83 2.95 -5.36 16.05
C GLU A 83 4.14 -5.01 15.15
N VAL A 84 5.30 -4.80 15.77
CA VAL A 84 6.53 -4.39 15.07
C VAL A 84 6.99 -5.45 14.07
N LEU A 85 6.84 -6.73 14.41
CA LEU A 85 7.24 -7.84 13.53
C LEU A 85 6.35 -7.91 12.28
N GLU A 86 5.04 -7.79 12.46
CA GLU A 86 4.07 -7.75 11.36
C GLU A 86 4.31 -6.53 10.45
N ALA A 87 4.55 -5.35 11.04
CA ALA A 87 4.89 -4.14 10.30
C ALA A 87 6.19 -4.30 9.49
N LYS A 88 7.21 -4.94 10.05
CA LYS A 88 8.46 -5.21 9.35
C LYS A 88 8.27 -6.20 8.20
N HIS A 89 7.50 -7.26 8.42
CA HIS A 89 7.18 -8.25 7.40
C HIS A 89 6.41 -7.64 6.23
N LEU A 90 5.29 -6.96 6.52
CA LEU A 90 4.49 -6.26 5.50
C LEU A 90 5.27 -5.16 4.80
N GLY A 91 6.13 -4.43 5.52
CA GLY A 91 7.03 -3.46 4.92
C GLY A 91 7.98 -4.08 3.89
N SER A 92 8.56 -5.25 4.19
CA SER A 92 9.41 -5.99 3.24
C SER A 92 8.62 -6.52 2.03
N VAL A 93 7.39 -6.98 2.25
CA VAL A 93 6.49 -7.39 1.16
C VAL A 93 6.14 -6.20 0.26
N ALA A 94 5.79 -5.06 0.86
CA ALA A 94 5.47 -3.84 0.14
C ALA A 94 6.67 -3.35 -0.69
N GLU A 95 7.86 -3.29 -0.11
CA GLU A 95 9.11 -2.94 -0.82
C GLU A 95 9.35 -3.86 -2.02
N LYS A 96 9.18 -5.18 -1.87
CA LYS A 96 9.28 -6.13 -2.98
C LYS A 96 8.24 -5.86 -4.06
N LEU A 97 6.98 -5.61 -3.69
CA LEU A 97 5.92 -5.28 -4.65
C LEU A 97 6.24 -4.00 -5.42
N TYR A 98 6.66 -2.93 -4.72
CA TYR A 98 7.04 -1.67 -5.37
C TYR A 98 8.24 -1.84 -6.29
N SER A 99 9.27 -2.61 -5.90
CA SER A 99 10.43 -2.86 -6.76
C SER A 99 10.06 -3.61 -8.05
N LEU A 100 9.15 -4.59 -7.98
CA LEU A 100 8.66 -5.30 -9.15
C LEU A 100 7.76 -4.42 -10.02
N LEU A 101 6.86 -3.64 -9.42
CA LEU A 101 5.98 -2.70 -10.14
C LEU A 101 6.79 -1.59 -10.83
N ALA A 102 7.88 -1.13 -10.21
CA ALA A 102 8.75 -0.11 -10.78
C ALA A 102 9.41 -0.56 -12.10
N ALA A 103 9.59 -1.87 -12.32
CA ALA A 103 10.11 -2.41 -13.57
C ALA A 103 9.14 -2.26 -14.76
N TYR A 104 7.85 -2.03 -14.49
CA TYR A 104 6.82 -1.80 -15.51
C TYR A 104 6.62 -0.33 -15.87
N ILE A 105 7.36 0.59 -15.24
CA ILE A 105 7.33 2.01 -15.61
C ILE A 105 7.95 2.18 -17.01
N GLY A 106 7.24 2.85 -17.91
CA GLY A 106 7.54 3.02 -19.32
C GLY A 106 7.11 1.85 -20.21
N GLN A 107 6.44 0.83 -19.66
CA GLN A 107 5.90 -0.31 -20.40
C GLN A 107 4.40 -0.14 -20.65
N PRO A 108 3.81 -0.80 -21.65
CA PRO A 108 2.37 -0.72 -21.91
C PRO A 108 1.49 -1.19 -20.73
N GLU A 109 2.04 -1.98 -19.81
CA GLU A 109 1.34 -2.42 -18.60
C GLU A 109 1.23 -1.32 -17.53
N GLU A 110 1.99 -0.22 -17.64
CA GLU A 110 1.93 0.93 -16.73
C GLU A 110 0.51 1.49 -16.61
N ASP A 111 -0.19 1.66 -17.74
CA ASP A 111 -1.55 2.20 -17.77
C ASP A 111 -2.52 1.33 -16.96
N ILE A 112 -2.36 0.00 -17.03
CA ILE A 112 -3.18 -0.94 -16.27
C ILE A 112 -2.88 -0.79 -14.77
N ILE A 113 -1.60 -0.73 -14.40
CA ILE A 113 -1.17 -0.57 -13.00
C ILE A 113 -1.74 0.73 -12.43
N ARG A 114 -1.64 1.82 -13.19
CA ARG A 114 -2.16 3.13 -12.80
C ARG A 114 -3.67 3.07 -12.58
N ILE A 115 -4.43 2.52 -13.52
CA ILE A 115 -5.90 2.41 -13.42
C ILE A 115 -6.32 1.58 -12.20
N VAL A 116 -5.61 0.48 -11.90
CA VAL A 116 -5.95 -0.41 -10.78
C VAL A 116 -5.65 0.25 -9.42
N LEU A 117 -4.57 1.02 -9.33
CA LEU A 117 -4.11 1.60 -8.07
C LEU A 117 -4.60 3.03 -7.83
N ASP A 118 -5.13 3.70 -8.85
CA ASP A 118 -5.62 5.07 -8.75
C ASP A 118 -6.71 5.19 -7.65
N GLY A 119 -6.57 6.23 -6.83
CA GLY A 119 -7.46 6.49 -5.70
C GLY A 119 -7.50 5.43 -4.58
N SER A 120 -6.69 4.37 -4.66
CA SER A 120 -6.72 3.25 -3.73
C SER A 120 -5.74 3.41 -2.57
N ALA A 121 -6.01 2.74 -1.45
CA ALA A 121 -5.14 2.73 -0.28
C ALA A 121 -3.95 1.79 -0.49
N CYS A 122 -3.02 2.16 -1.37
CA CYS A 122 -1.91 1.32 -1.80
C CYS A 122 -0.53 1.82 -1.33
N ILE A 123 -0.46 2.89 -0.54
CA ILE A 123 0.80 3.49 -0.07
C ILE A 123 1.13 2.98 1.34
N TRP A 124 2.22 2.24 1.48
CA TRP A 124 2.67 1.76 2.78
C TRP A 124 3.24 2.90 3.64
N VAL A 125 2.73 3.04 4.88
CA VAL A 125 3.10 4.13 5.82
C VAL A 125 3.78 3.64 7.10
N GLY A 126 4.14 2.35 7.16
CA GLY A 126 4.77 1.71 8.32
C GLY A 126 3.80 1.08 9.32
N SER A 127 2.54 1.53 9.35
CA SER A 127 1.47 0.96 10.21
C SER A 127 0.28 0.41 9.41
N GLY A 128 0.47 0.18 8.12
CA GLY A 128 -0.56 -0.22 7.17
C GLY A 128 -0.45 0.55 5.86
N PHE A 129 -1.49 0.46 5.02
CA PHE A 129 -1.59 1.15 3.75
C PHE A 129 -2.58 2.32 3.81
N SER A 130 -2.23 3.41 3.15
CA SER A 130 -3.03 4.64 3.06
C SER A 130 -3.19 5.08 1.61
N VAL A 131 -4.12 6.01 1.41
CA VAL A 131 -4.35 6.67 0.11
C VAL A 131 -3.29 7.74 -0.12
N ALA A 132 -2.91 7.96 -1.38
CA ALA A 132 -1.88 8.94 -1.75
C ALA A 132 -2.15 10.35 -1.20
N LEU A 133 -3.42 10.77 -1.13
CA LEU A 133 -3.84 12.06 -0.59
C LEU A 133 -3.47 12.27 0.89
N GLY A 134 -3.32 11.18 1.66
CA GLY A 134 -2.90 11.21 3.06
C GLY A 134 -1.39 11.07 3.27
N CYS A 135 -0.60 11.03 2.19
CA CYS A 135 0.82 10.74 2.23
C CYS A 135 1.65 11.87 1.60
N ALA A 136 2.88 12.02 2.08
CA ALA A 136 3.90 12.85 1.43
C ALA A 136 5.28 12.20 1.58
N LEU A 137 6.19 12.49 0.64
CA LEU A 137 7.58 12.00 0.71
C LEU A 137 8.37 12.69 1.82
N SER A 138 8.18 14.00 1.96
CA SER A 138 8.84 14.84 2.95
C SER A 138 7.80 15.50 3.85
N GLY A 139 7.90 15.25 5.16
CA GLY A 139 7.22 16.04 6.17
C GLY A 139 8.24 16.96 6.82
N GLU A 140 8.06 18.27 6.73
CA GLU A 140 8.88 19.22 7.47
C GLU A 140 8.59 19.10 8.97
N GLY A 141 9.34 18.25 9.67
CA GLY A 141 9.49 18.24 11.13
C GLY A 141 8.26 17.96 11.99
N ALA A 142 7.05 17.86 11.43
CA ALA A 142 5.81 17.70 12.17
C ALA A 142 5.22 16.28 11.97
N ASP A 143 5.03 15.57 13.08
CA ASP A 143 4.30 14.30 13.10
C ASP A 143 2.80 14.59 13.08
N TYR A 144 2.19 14.53 11.90
CA TYR A 144 0.74 14.70 11.71
C TYR A 144 -0.05 13.39 11.88
N ARG A 145 0.57 12.35 12.46
CA ARG A 145 -0.14 11.12 12.80
C ARG A 145 -1.26 11.40 13.81
N PRO A 146 -2.41 10.71 13.71
CA PRO A 146 -2.71 9.60 12.80
C PRO A 146 -3.31 10.01 11.43
N PHE A 147 -3.32 11.31 11.09
CA PHE A 147 -4.11 11.84 9.98
C PHE A 147 -3.37 11.91 8.64
N LEU A 148 -2.10 12.26 8.72
CA LEU A 148 -1.20 12.32 7.58
C LEU A 148 0.06 11.52 7.91
N HIS A 149 0.64 10.93 6.87
CA HIS A 149 1.75 10.00 7.03
C HIS A 149 2.90 10.35 6.09
N GLN A 150 4.10 10.40 6.64
CA GLN A 150 5.30 10.39 5.83
C GLN A 150 5.56 8.98 5.29
N VAL A 151 5.89 8.89 4.00
CA VAL A 151 6.24 7.63 3.35
C VAL A 151 7.59 7.13 3.87
N PRO A 152 7.71 5.87 4.32
CA PRO A 152 8.98 5.29 4.77
C PRO A 152 10.04 5.31 3.65
N SER A 153 11.31 5.46 4.03
CA SER A 153 12.43 5.59 3.07
C SER A 153 12.54 4.42 2.08
N ALA A 154 12.23 3.19 2.49
CA ALA A 154 12.23 2.01 1.62
C ALA A 154 11.24 2.13 0.45
N VAL A 155 10.08 2.75 0.69
CA VAL A 155 9.07 3.00 -0.35
C VAL A 155 9.43 4.25 -1.14
N ALA A 156 9.93 5.28 -0.48
CA ALA A 156 10.39 6.52 -1.11
C ALA A 156 11.54 6.30 -2.11
N ALA A 157 12.33 5.23 -1.95
CA ALA A 157 13.35 4.82 -2.92
C ALA A 157 12.77 4.54 -4.33
N HIS A 158 11.48 4.21 -4.42
CA HIS A 158 10.75 4.01 -5.67
C HIS A 158 10.00 5.27 -6.12
N ALA A 159 10.67 6.43 -6.07
CA ALA A 159 10.08 7.75 -6.31
C ALA A 159 9.20 7.83 -7.57
N LYS A 160 9.63 7.25 -8.70
CA LYS A 160 8.85 7.25 -9.96
C LYS A 160 7.50 6.54 -9.83
N LEU A 161 7.45 5.42 -9.11
CA LEU A 161 6.19 4.70 -8.88
C LEU A 161 5.30 5.48 -7.92
N VAL A 162 5.89 6.05 -6.87
CA VAL A 162 5.17 6.82 -5.84
C VAL A 162 4.58 8.11 -6.41
N GLU A 163 5.30 8.77 -7.31
CA GLU A 163 4.83 9.92 -8.10
C GLU A 163 3.70 9.53 -9.05
N LEU A 164 3.81 8.38 -9.73
CA LEU A 164 2.76 7.85 -10.61
C LEU A 164 1.47 7.55 -9.84
N LEU A 165 1.58 7.13 -8.58
CA LEU A 165 0.45 6.92 -7.67
C LEU A 165 -0.11 8.23 -7.09
N GLY A 166 0.48 9.38 -7.42
CA GLY A 166 -0.01 10.70 -7.04
C GLY A 166 0.37 11.14 -5.63
N VAL A 167 1.44 10.58 -5.04
CA VAL A 167 1.95 11.06 -3.75
C VAL A 167 2.82 12.31 -3.97
N PRO A 168 2.46 13.46 -3.37
CA PRO A 168 3.24 14.68 -3.52
C PRO A 168 4.53 14.65 -2.69
N GLU A 169 5.49 15.50 -3.07
CA GLU A 169 6.73 15.68 -2.30
C GLU A 169 6.45 16.27 -0.90
N TYR A 170 5.51 17.21 -0.81
CA TYR A 170 5.08 17.88 0.41
C TYR A 170 3.56 17.81 0.57
N PHE A 171 3.05 17.93 1.80
CA PHE A 171 1.61 17.96 2.06
C PHE A 171 0.94 19.21 1.46
N GLN A 172 -0.15 19.01 0.74
CA GLN A 172 -0.93 20.09 0.11
C GLN A 172 -2.17 20.44 0.94
N GLU A 173 -2.77 21.62 0.72
CA GLU A 173 -4.02 22.04 1.38
C GLU A 173 -5.11 20.96 1.29
N LEU A 174 -5.23 20.32 0.12
CA LEU A 174 -6.19 19.23 -0.12
C LEU A 174 -5.94 18.01 0.79
N SER A 175 -4.68 17.67 1.08
CA SER A 175 -4.31 16.59 2.00
C SER A 175 -4.82 16.89 3.41
N PHE A 176 -4.59 18.11 3.90
CA PHE A 176 -5.06 18.56 5.21
C PHE A 176 -6.60 18.57 5.29
N ARG A 177 -7.25 19.13 4.27
CA ARG A 177 -8.72 19.21 4.19
C ARG A 177 -9.37 17.83 4.11
N ALA A 178 -8.82 16.92 3.32
CA ALA A 178 -9.34 15.57 3.18
C ALA A 178 -9.14 14.75 4.46
N ALA A 179 -8.02 14.92 5.15
CA ALA A 179 -7.78 14.32 6.44
C ALA A 179 -8.76 14.85 7.52
N LEU A 180 -9.01 16.16 7.56
CA LEU A 180 -10.02 16.76 8.44
C LEU A 180 -11.45 16.31 8.08
N ALA A 181 -11.79 16.27 6.79
CA ALA A 181 -13.13 15.86 6.32
C ALA A 181 -13.44 14.39 6.65
N ARG A 182 -12.46 13.48 6.49
CA ARG A 182 -12.61 12.07 6.88
C ARG A 182 -12.93 11.90 8.37
N ARG A 183 -12.41 12.78 9.23
CA ARG A 183 -12.70 12.77 10.66
C ARG A 183 -14.00 13.51 10.99
N GLY A 184 -14.26 14.66 10.37
CA GLY A 184 -15.43 15.52 10.59
C GLY A 184 -16.76 14.90 10.12
N ALA A 185 -16.73 14.01 9.13
CA ALA A 185 -17.91 13.26 8.70
C ALA A 185 -18.48 12.31 9.80
N GLY A 186 -17.72 12.06 10.88
CA GLY A 186 -18.14 11.29 12.06
C GLY A 186 -18.67 12.16 13.21
N SER A 187 -19.42 13.22 12.91
CA SER A 187 -19.94 14.33 13.77
C SER A 187 -20.41 14.01 15.21
N ARG A 188 -20.49 12.76 15.66
CA ARG A 188 -20.82 12.39 17.06
C ARG A 188 -19.61 12.10 17.97
N LEU A 189 -18.38 12.05 17.43
CA LEU A 189 -17.18 11.72 18.20
C LEU A 189 -16.26 12.93 18.49
N ALA A 190 -16.67 14.15 18.13
CA ALA A 190 -15.93 15.36 18.47
C ALA A 190 -15.76 15.57 20.00
N GLU A 191 -16.61 14.93 20.81
CA GLU A 191 -16.51 14.93 22.28
C GLU A 191 -15.42 13.98 22.84
N GLN A 192 -14.76 13.17 22.00
CA GLN A 192 -13.72 12.21 22.40
C GLN A 192 -12.34 12.50 21.79
N LEU A 193 -12.06 13.75 21.43
CA LEU A 193 -10.75 14.11 20.91
C LEU A 193 -9.71 14.12 22.04
N GLY A 194 -8.68 13.30 21.90
CA GLY A 194 -7.49 13.39 22.77
C GLY A 194 -6.74 14.69 22.50
N GLU A 195 -6.05 15.22 23.50
CA GLU A 195 -5.32 16.51 23.42
C GLU A 195 -4.32 16.55 22.25
N GLU A 196 -3.68 15.41 21.95
CA GLU A 196 -2.72 15.26 20.85
C GLU A 196 -3.38 15.33 19.46
N GLU A 197 -4.61 14.84 19.31
CA GLU A 197 -5.33 14.91 18.03
C GLU A 197 -5.84 16.32 17.74
N VAL A 198 -6.20 17.08 18.79
CA VAL A 198 -6.54 18.50 18.68
C VAL A 198 -5.31 19.31 18.29
N LYS A 199 -4.15 19.05 18.90
CA LYS A 199 -2.88 19.70 18.52
C LYS A 199 -2.51 19.40 17.07
N ALA A 200 -2.62 18.14 16.64
CA ALA A 200 -2.37 17.76 15.25
C ALA A 200 -3.34 18.47 14.28
N ALA A 201 -4.64 18.49 14.58
CA ALA A 201 -5.63 19.17 13.76
C ALA A 201 -5.39 20.69 13.68
N VAL A 202 -5.02 21.34 14.79
CA VAL A 202 -4.68 22.77 14.83
C VAL A 202 -3.41 23.05 14.03
N ALA A 203 -2.39 22.20 14.15
CA ALA A 203 -1.16 22.31 13.36
C ALA A 203 -1.44 22.15 11.86
N MET A 204 -2.33 21.23 11.48
CA MET A 204 -2.77 21.04 10.09
C MET A 204 -3.55 22.24 9.55
N VAL A 205 -4.41 22.87 10.36
CA VAL A 205 -5.14 24.08 9.96
C VAL A 205 -4.18 25.25 9.78
N ASN A 206 -3.20 25.42 10.68
CA ASN A 206 -2.20 26.49 10.57
C ASN A 206 -1.31 26.29 9.33
N ALA A 207 -0.83 25.07 9.08
CA ALA A 207 -0.05 24.77 7.88
C ALA A 207 -0.87 25.00 6.58
N ALA A 208 -2.16 24.64 6.57
CA ALA A 208 -3.03 24.91 5.44
C ALA A 208 -3.28 26.42 5.22
N LEU A 209 -3.32 27.21 6.30
CA LEU A 209 -3.45 28.67 6.22
C LEU A 209 -2.18 29.32 5.67
N GLU A 210 -1.00 28.85 6.07
CA GLU A 210 0.30 29.32 5.57
C GLU A 210 0.47 29.03 4.08
N ALA A 211 0.22 27.78 3.64
CA ALA A 211 0.27 27.40 2.23
C ALA A 211 -0.68 28.20 1.33
N ARG A 212 -1.82 28.67 1.87
CA ARG A 212 -2.77 29.51 1.15
C ARG A 212 -2.32 30.97 1.01
N GLN A 213 -1.55 31.48 1.96
CA GLN A 213 -1.02 32.85 1.90
C GLN A 213 0.11 32.97 0.86
N GLU A 214 0.95 31.96 0.72
CA GLU A 214 2.03 31.93 -0.28
C GLU A 214 1.51 31.85 -1.72
N GLY A 215 0.34 31.23 -1.95
CA GLY A 215 -0.30 31.18 -3.27
C GLY A 215 -1.06 32.46 -3.68
N GLN A 216 -1.14 33.47 -2.81
CA GLN A 216 -1.83 34.75 -3.07
C GLN A 216 -0.87 35.95 -3.19
N ALA A 217 0.44 35.73 -3.04
CA ALA A 217 1.50 36.72 -3.25
C ALA A 217 2.13 36.57 -4.65
#